data_AF-A0A392PI54-F1
#
_entry.id   AF-A0A392PI54-F1
#
_cell.length_a   1.000
_cell.length_b   1.000
_cell.length_c   1.000
_cell.angle_alpha   90.00
_cell.angle_beta   90.00
_cell.angle_gamma   90.00
#
_symmetry.space_group_name_H-M   'P 1'
#
loop_
_entity.id
_entity.type
_entity.pdbx_description
1 polymer ?
#
loop_
_entity_poly.entity_id
_entity_poly.type
_entity_poly.pdbx_seq_one_letter_code
_entity_poly.pdbx_strand_id
1 'polypeptide(L)'
;MLTAPFGDDEFRDAIFQMHSDKAPGPDGLNPTFYKRFWLLCGREVIDTCKKWLYEGILPTSLGDTNIVLIPKCDHPKSMKDLRPISLCNVVYKILAKTLANRLQKVLDKCISDE
;
A
#
# COMPACT_ATOMS: atom_id res chain seq x y z
N MET A 1 9.63 -15.15 -12.46
CA MET A 1 9.91 -14.24 -11.31
C MET A 1 8.68 -13.42 -10.95
N LEU A 2 8.11 -12.61 -11.84
CA LEU A 2 6.87 -11.87 -11.57
C LEU A 2 5.63 -12.77 -11.42
N THR A 3 5.59 -13.88 -12.16
CA THR A 3 4.53 -14.89 -12.15
C THR A 3 4.71 -15.99 -11.11
N ALA A 4 5.79 -15.96 -10.33
CA ALA A 4 6.01 -16.96 -9.28
C ALA A 4 5.00 -16.78 -8.14
N PRO A 5 4.66 -17.83 -7.37
CA PRO A 5 3.85 -17.68 -6.17
C PRO A 5 4.45 -16.65 -5.18
N PHE A 6 3.60 -15.93 -4.44
CA PHE A 6 4.05 -14.97 -3.43
C PHE A 6 4.47 -15.64 -2.13
N GLY A 7 5.67 -15.32 -1.65
CA GLY A 7 6.18 -15.74 -0.35
C GLY A 7 5.62 -14.90 0.79
N ASP A 8 5.48 -15.48 1.97
CA ASP A 8 4.98 -14.79 3.17
C ASP A 8 5.91 -13.63 3.57
N ASP A 9 7.22 -13.81 3.42
CA ASP A 9 8.24 -12.81 3.73
C ASP A 9 8.10 -11.55 2.87
N GLU A 10 7.60 -11.65 1.64
CA GLU A 10 7.44 -10.48 0.76
C GLU A 10 6.44 -9.46 1.33
N PHE A 11 5.38 -9.94 2.00
CA PHE A 11 4.39 -9.09 2.66
C PHE A 11 4.92 -8.52 3.97
N ARG A 12 5.69 -9.32 4.72
CA ARG A 12 6.39 -8.84 5.91
C ARG A 12 7.37 -7.73 5.53
N ASP A 13 8.22 -7.96 4.56
CA ASP A 13 9.19 -6.96 4.10
C ASP A 13 8.49 -5.68 3.63
N ALA A 14 7.37 -5.81 2.90
CA ALA A 14 6.58 -4.68 2.47
C ALA A 14 6.12 -3.78 3.64
N ILE A 15 5.57 -4.34 4.72
CA ILE A 15 5.18 -3.52 5.89
C ILE A 15 6.38 -2.96 6.64
N PHE A 16 7.47 -3.71 6.77
CA PHE A 16 8.67 -3.27 7.49
C PHE A 16 9.42 -2.15 6.76
N GLN A 17 9.34 -2.10 5.42
CA GLN A 17 9.88 -1.02 4.59
C GLN A 17 9.07 0.28 4.64
N MET A 18 7.80 0.25 5.07
CA MET A 18 6.98 1.48 5.16
C MET A 18 7.47 2.37 6.30
N HIS A 19 7.37 3.70 6.16
CA HIS A 19 7.60 4.58 7.30
C HIS A 19 6.49 4.44 8.35
N SER A 20 6.88 4.46 9.62
CA SER A 20 5.98 4.21 10.75
C SER A 20 4.99 5.36 11.00
N ASP A 21 5.34 6.58 10.58
CA ASP A 21 4.64 7.84 10.80
C ASP A 21 3.56 8.17 9.75
N LYS A 22 3.22 7.24 8.86
CA LYS A 22 2.21 7.48 7.83
C LYS A 22 0.80 7.52 8.40
N ALA A 23 -0.04 8.40 7.85
CA ALA A 23 -1.45 8.51 8.21
C ALA A 23 -2.22 7.20 7.90
N PRO A 24 -3.18 6.82 8.77
CA PRO A 24 -4.02 5.64 8.57
C PRO A 24 -5.05 5.86 7.46
N GLY A 25 -5.66 4.76 7.02
CA GLY A 25 -6.85 4.82 6.16
C GLY A 25 -8.15 4.96 6.97
N PRO A 26 -9.31 4.70 6.36
CA PRO A 26 -10.59 4.66 7.06
C PRO A 26 -10.63 3.74 8.30
N ASP A 27 -9.82 2.68 8.33
CA ASP A 27 -9.73 1.74 9.46
C ASP A 27 -9.03 2.31 10.71
N GLY A 28 -8.37 3.47 10.60
CA GLY A 28 -7.63 4.08 11.70
C GLY A 28 -6.30 3.39 12.05
N LEU A 29 -5.90 2.34 11.33
CA LEU A 29 -4.70 1.57 11.62
C LEU A 29 -3.52 2.04 10.75
N ASN A 30 -2.46 2.51 11.41
CA ASN A 30 -1.25 3.00 10.74
C ASN A 30 -0.16 1.90 10.63
N PRO A 31 0.94 2.12 9.89
CA PRO A 31 1.99 1.11 9.75
C PRO A 31 2.64 0.70 11.08
N THR A 32 2.73 1.62 12.05
CA THR A 32 3.28 1.31 13.38
C THR A 32 2.50 0.20 14.08
N PHE A 33 1.15 0.23 13.99
CA PHE A 33 0.30 -0.82 14.53
C PHE A 33 0.67 -2.20 13.96
N TYR A 34 0.70 -2.33 12.64
CA TYR A 34 1.01 -3.61 11.98
C TYR A 34 2.42 -4.10 12.27
N LYS A 35 3.42 -3.21 12.30
CA LYS A 35 4.79 -3.58 12.70
C LYS A 35 4.86 -4.10 14.13
N ARG A 36 4.17 -3.42 15.06
CA ARG A 36 4.18 -3.76 16.49
C ARG A 36 3.46 -5.08 16.76
N PHE A 37 2.34 -5.32 16.10
CA PHE A 37 1.47 -6.47 16.33
C PHE A 37 1.56 -7.52 15.22
N TRP A 38 2.63 -7.51 14.41
CA TRP A 38 2.78 -8.42 13.27
C TRP A 38 2.69 -9.90 13.66
N LEU A 39 3.19 -10.27 14.85
CA LEU A 39 3.08 -11.64 15.35
C LEU A 39 1.62 -12.08 15.62
N LEU A 40 0.72 -11.13 15.87
CA LEU A 40 -0.70 -11.38 16.13
C LEU A 40 -1.53 -11.34 14.85
N CYS A 41 -1.36 -10.31 14.02
CA CYS A 41 -2.22 -10.06 12.84
C CYS A 41 -1.57 -10.40 11.49
N GLY A 42 -0.26 -10.65 11.44
CA GLY A 42 0.48 -10.79 10.18
C GLY A 42 0.00 -11.96 9.33
N ARG A 43 -0.41 -13.06 9.96
CA ARG A 43 -0.95 -14.23 9.24
C ARG A 43 -2.23 -13.89 8.49
N GLU A 44 -3.17 -13.23 9.16
CA GLU A 44 -4.44 -12.82 8.57
C GLU A 44 -4.24 -11.82 7.43
N VAL A 45 -3.30 -10.88 7.60
CA VAL A 45 -2.92 -9.93 6.53
C VAL A 45 -2.36 -10.68 5.31
N ILE A 46 -1.46 -11.65 5.51
CA ILE A 46 -0.88 -12.44 4.41
C ILE A 46 -1.95 -13.25 3.70
N ASP A 47 -2.78 -13.99 4.44
CA ASP A 47 -3.83 -14.84 3.87
C ASP A 47 -4.85 -13.98 3.08
N THR A 48 -5.19 -12.80 3.61
CA THR A 48 -6.02 -11.81 2.93
C THR A 48 -5.39 -11.34 1.61
N CYS A 49 -4.13 -10.90 1.62
CA CYS A 49 -3.45 -10.44 0.40
C CYS A 49 -3.31 -11.56 -0.64
N LYS A 50 -2.96 -12.78 -0.22
CA LYS A 50 -2.82 -13.93 -1.11
C LYS A 50 -4.15 -14.33 -1.74
N LYS A 51 -5.23 -14.31 -0.97
CA LYS A 51 -6.57 -14.57 -1.47
C LYS A 51 -6.92 -13.62 -2.61
N TRP A 52 -6.62 -12.33 -2.47
CA TRP A 52 -6.90 -11.36 -3.54
C TRP A 52 -6.04 -11.54 -4.78
N LEU A 53 -4.76 -11.85 -4.59
CA LEU A 53 -3.86 -12.11 -5.71
C LEU A 53 -4.29 -13.36 -6.51
N TYR A 54 -4.96 -14.30 -5.85
CA TYR A 54 -5.50 -15.50 -6.48
C TYR A 54 -6.88 -15.25 -7.13
N GLU A 55 -7.80 -14.61 -6.42
CA GLU A 55 -9.20 -14.42 -6.86
C GLU A 55 -9.39 -13.19 -7.77
N GLY A 56 -8.49 -12.21 -7.68
CA GLY A 56 -8.61 -10.93 -8.41
C GLY A 56 -9.66 -9.97 -7.84
N ILE A 57 -10.23 -10.27 -6.67
CA ILE A 57 -11.32 -9.50 -6.06
C ILE A 57 -10.84 -8.87 -4.76
N LEU A 58 -10.89 -7.54 -4.69
CA LEU A 58 -10.60 -6.77 -3.49
C LEU A 58 -11.87 -6.67 -2.61
N PRO A 59 -11.81 -6.92 -1.29
CA PRO A 59 -12.90 -6.68 -0.37
C PRO A 59 -13.26 -5.21 -0.36
N THR A 60 -14.56 -4.93 -0.38
CA THR A 60 -15.08 -3.56 -0.46
C THR A 60 -14.48 -2.64 0.59
N SER A 61 -14.36 -3.11 1.84
CA SER A 61 -13.80 -2.34 2.95
C SER A 61 -12.33 -1.94 2.78
N LEU A 62 -11.58 -2.63 1.90
CA LEU A 62 -10.18 -2.33 1.63
C LEU A 62 -9.99 -1.47 0.38
N GLY A 63 -11.05 -1.32 -0.42
CA GLY A 63 -11.16 -0.30 -1.46
C GLY A 63 -11.56 1.07 -0.91
N ASP A 64 -12.11 1.15 0.31
CA ASP A 64 -12.46 2.42 0.94
C ASP A 64 -11.21 3.28 1.21
N THR A 65 -11.30 4.55 0.85
CA THR A 65 -10.20 5.52 1.05
C THR A 65 -10.75 6.87 1.47
N ASN A 66 -10.06 7.53 2.39
CA ASN A 66 -10.30 8.94 2.68
C ASN A 66 -9.55 9.79 1.65
N ILE A 67 -10.24 10.75 1.01
CA ILE A 67 -9.60 11.72 0.12
C ILE A 67 -9.31 12.99 0.92
N VAL A 68 -8.03 13.33 1.03
CA VAL A 68 -7.56 14.55 1.70
C VAL A 68 -6.98 15.50 0.67
N LEU A 69 -7.31 16.79 0.78
CA LEU A 69 -6.83 17.83 -0.11
C LEU A 69 -5.63 18.54 0.53
N ILE A 70 -4.45 18.44 -0.09
CA ILE A 70 -3.24 19.13 0.36
C ILE A 70 -3.01 20.38 -0.49
N PRO A 71 -2.86 21.58 0.11
CA PRO A 71 -2.50 22.80 -0.62
C PRO A 71 -1.17 22.66 -1.35
N LYS A 72 -1.10 23.11 -2.61
CA LYS A 72 0.16 23.21 -3.39
C LYS A 72 0.87 24.54 -3.18
N CYS A 73 0.16 25.55 -2.65
CA CYS A 73 0.64 26.90 -2.39
C CYS A 73 -0.02 27.46 -1.12
N ASP A 74 0.53 28.53 -0.56
CA ASP A 74 0.12 29.09 0.74
C ASP A 74 -1.34 29.60 0.76
N HIS A 75 -1.84 30.08 -0.39
CA HIS A 75 -3.16 30.69 -0.50
C HIS A 75 -3.95 30.05 -1.66
N PRO A 76 -4.44 28.82 -1.50
CA PRO A 76 -5.18 28.14 -2.55
C PRO A 76 -6.51 28.86 -2.80
N LYS A 77 -6.83 29.13 -4.08
CA LYS A 77 -8.06 29.84 -4.48
C LYS A 77 -8.99 28.96 -5.32
N SER A 78 -8.51 27.82 -5.79
CA SER A 78 -9.24 26.91 -6.67
C SER A 78 -8.88 25.45 -6.42
N MET A 79 -9.69 24.53 -6.94
CA MET A 79 -9.40 23.09 -6.88
C MET A 79 -8.09 22.69 -7.56
N LYS A 80 -7.59 23.49 -8.53
CA LYS A 80 -6.30 23.23 -9.19
C LYS A 80 -5.12 23.44 -8.25
N ASP A 81 -5.30 24.28 -7.23
CA ASP A 81 -4.30 24.60 -6.21
C ASP A 81 -4.23 23.53 -5.11
N LEU A 82 -5.10 22.53 -5.17
CA LEU A 82 -5.15 21.42 -4.23
C LEU A 82 -4.65 20.13 -4.92
N ARG A 83 -3.92 19.31 -4.17
CA ARG A 83 -3.53 17.96 -4.56
C ARG A 83 -4.37 16.97 -3.75
N PRO A 84 -5.28 16.21 -4.38
CA PRO A 84 -5.96 15.12 -3.69
C PRO A 84 -4.95 14.01 -3.38
N ILE A 85 -5.01 13.48 -2.17
CA ILE A 85 -4.27 12.29 -1.74
C ILE A 85 -5.28 11.29 -1.17
N SER A 86 -5.17 10.04 -1.64
CA SER A 86 -5.93 8.91 -1.12
C SER A 86 -5.21 8.30 0.08
N LEU A 87 -5.84 8.35 1.24
CA LEU A 87 -5.41 7.64 2.44
C LEU A 87 -6.06 6.24 2.47
N CYS A 88 -5.42 5.28 1.80
CA CYS A 88 -5.87 3.89 1.81
C CYS A 88 -5.49 3.16 3.12
N ASN A 89 -6.24 2.12 3.46
CA ASN A 89 -5.90 1.20 4.55
C ASN A 89 -4.51 0.58 4.34
N VAL A 90 -3.80 0.31 5.43
CA VAL A 90 -2.41 -0.17 5.37
C VAL A 90 -2.31 -1.55 4.72
N VAL A 91 -3.30 -2.44 4.91
CA VAL A 91 -3.33 -3.75 4.24
C VAL A 91 -3.34 -3.61 2.71
N TYR A 92 -4.09 -2.66 2.17
CA TYR A 92 -4.04 -2.34 0.74
C TYR A 92 -2.63 -1.87 0.31
N LYS A 93 -2.02 -1.00 1.12
CA LYS A 93 -0.66 -0.51 0.87
C LYS A 93 0.38 -1.63 0.92
N ILE A 94 0.20 -2.65 1.78
CA ILE A 94 1.09 -3.82 1.87
C ILE A 94 1.08 -4.56 0.55
N LEU A 95 -0.10 -4.90 0.04
CA LEU A 95 -0.27 -5.54 -1.26
C LEU A 95 0.40 -4.73 -2.39
N ALA A 96 0.09 -3.44 -2.49
CA ALA A 96 0.63 -2.58 -3.54
C ALA A 96 2.17 -2.50 -3.47
N LYS A 97 2.73 -2.41 -2.26
CA LYS A 97 4.18 -2.38 -2.04
C LYS A 97 4.83 -3.72 -2.38
N THR A 98 4.21 -4.85 -2.05
CA THR A 98 4.67 -6.18 -2.45
C THR A 98 4.76 -6.31 -3.98
N LEU A 99 3.73 -5.87 -4.70
CA LEU A 99 3.72 -5.85 -6.17
C LEU A 99 4.81 -4.93 -6.73
N ALA A 100 4.92 -3.70 -6.20
CA ALA A 100 5.95 -2.75 -6.61
C ALA A 100 7.36 -3.31 -6.40
N ASN A 101 7.62 -3.97 -5.27
CA ASN A 101 8.93 -4.59 -4.98
C ASN A 101 9.29 -5.70 -5.97
N ARG A 102 8.30 -6.44 -6.50
CA ARG A 102 8.54 -7.42 -7.58
C ARG A 102 8.83 -6.74 -8.91
N LEU A 103 8.02 -5.74 -9.28
CA LEU A 103 8.20 -5.00 -10.52
C LEU A 103 9.55 -4.28 -10.57
N GLN A 104 10.01 -3.74 -9.44
CA GLN A 104 11.29 -3.04 -9.34
C GLN A 104 12.48 -3.86 -9.85
N LYS A 105 12.43 -5.18 -9.73
CA LYS A 105 13.51 -6.08 -10.16
C LYS A 105 13.66 -6.21 -11.68
N VAL A 106 12.73 -5.65 -12.45
CA VAL A 106 12.76 -5.69 -13.93
C VAL A 106 12.57 -4.31 -14.57
N LEU A 107 12.35 -3.26 -13.77
CA LEU A 107 12.08 -1.91 -14.29
C LEU A 107 13.23 -1.38 -15.15
N ASP A 108 14.47 -1.74 -14.81
CA ASP A 108 15.71 -1.43 -15.55
C ASP A 108 15.70 -1.94 -17.00
N LYS A 109 14.89 -2.96 -17.29
CA LYS A 109 14.75 -3.53 -18.64
C LYS A 109 13.57 -2.96 -19.42
N CYS A 110 12.74 -2.17 -18.77
CA CYS A 110 11.45 -1.70 -19.30
C CYS A 110 11.38 -0.17 -19.45
N ILE A 111 12.36 0.55 -18.93
CA ILE A 111 12.48 2.00 -19.03
C ILE A 111 13.62 2.30 -19.99
N SER A 112 13.37 3.11 -21.03
CA SER A 112 14.44 3.62 -21.89
C SER A 112 15.22 4.73 -21.19
N ASP A 113 16.50 4.90 -21.54
CA ASP A 113 17.37 5.94 -20.98
C ASP A 113 17.03 7.37 -21.48
N GLU A 114 15.86 7.56 -22.10
CA GLU A 114 15.43 8.79 -22.79
C GLU A 114 14.62 9.74 -21.91
#